data_AF-A0A7C1D2Z3-F1
#
_entry.id   AF-A0A7C1D2Z3-F1
#
_cell.length_a   1.000
_cell.length_b   1.000
_cell.length_c   1.000
_cell.angle_alpha   90.00
_cell.angle_beta   90.00
_cell.angle_gamma   90.00
#
_symmetry.space_group_name_H-M   'P 1'
#
loop_
_entity.id
_entity.type
_entity.pdbx_description
1 polymer ?
#
loop_
_entity_poly.entity_id
_entity_poly.type
_entity_poly.pdbx_seq_one_letter_code
_entity_poly.pdbx_strand_id
1 'polypeptide(L)' 'KGHRIMVQIQSSWFPVIDRNPQKFVDIYHASADDFQKAEHKVYRSASYNSHIKLRVISK' A
#
# COMPACT_ATOMS: atom_id res chain seq x y z
N LYS A 1 5.43 -16.00 -24.92
CA LYS A 1 6.18 -14.72 -24.81
C LYS A 1 5.19 -13.59 -25.12
N GLY A 2 5.15 -12.52 -24.32
CA GLY A 2 4.19 -11.42 -24.52
C GLY A 2 3.56 -10.85 -23.23
N HIS A 3 3.70 -11.55 -22.10
CA HIS A 3 3.22 -11.07 -20.80
C HIS A 3 4.11 -9.92 -20.27
N ARG A 4 3.52 -9.07 -19.42
CA ARG A 4 4.19 -7.98 -18.71
C ARG A 4 4.01 -8.14 -17.20
N ILE A 5 4.97 -7.64 -16.44
CA ILE A 5 4.83 -7.50 -14.98
C ILE A 5 4.22 -6.13 -14.71
N MET A 6 3.15 -6.09 -13.93
CA MET A 6 2.48 -4.87 -13.47
C MET A 6 2.44 -4.87 -11.95
N VAL A 7 2.67 -3.70 -11.34
CA VAL A 7 2.58 -3.50 -9.90
C VAL A 7 1.52 -2.44 -9.63
N GLN A 8 0.58 -2.77 -8.73
CA GLN A 8 -0.44 -1.84 -8.23
C GLN A 8 -0.18 -1.58 -6.75
N ILE A 9 -0.28 -0.33 -6.31
CA ILE A 9 -0.11 0.09 -4.91
C ILE A 9 -1.41 0.73 -4.46
N GLN A 10 -1.93 0.30 -3.31
CA GLN A 10 -3.17 0.77 -2.71
C GLN A 10 -2.99 0.85 -1.19
N SER A 11 -3.72 1.75 -0.53
CA SER A 11 -3.68 1.92 0.94
C SER A 11 -4.80 1.19 1.69
N SER A 12 -5.51 0.28 1.02
CA SER A 12 -6.61 -0.48 1.62
C SER A 12 -6.89 -1.75 0.83
N TRP A 13 -7.36 -2.80 1.50
CA TRP A 13 -7.85 -4.02 0.86
C TRP A 13 -9.13 -4.54 1.54
N PHE A 14 -10.15 -3.69 1.58
CA PHE A 14 -11.44 -4.03 2.18
C PHE A 14 -12.24 -4.95 1.24
N PRO A 15 -12.95 -5.98 1.74
CA PRO A 15 -13.14 -6.36 3.16
C PRO A 15 -12.14 -7.41 3.69
N VAL A 16 -11.11 -7.78 2.92
CA VAL A 16 -10.12 -8.80 3.34
C VAL A 16 -9.32 -8.32 4.55
N ILE A 17 -8.92 -7.05 4.53
CA ILE A 17 -8.27 -6.35 5.64
C ILE A 17 -9.13 -5.14 6.03
N ASP A 18 -9.30 -4.92 7.33
CA ASP A 18 -10.04 -3.77 7.85
C ASP A 18 -9.45 -2.43 7.37
N ARG A 19 -10.32 -1.43 7.27
CA ARG A 19 -9.90 -0.08 6.88
C ARG A 19 -9.04 0.53 7.99
N ASN A 20 -7.89 1.09 7.62
CA ASN A 20 -7.10 1.89 8.54
C ASN A 20 -7.76 3.29 8.70
N PRO A 21 -8.02 3.78 9.93
CA PRO A 21 -8.58 5.11 10.18
C PRO A 21 -7.74 6.28 9.66
N GLN A 22 -6.47 6.01 9.31
CA GLN A 22 -5.46 7.02 8.95
C GLN A 22 -5.22 8.02 10.09
N LYS A 23 -5.42 7.56 11.33
CA LYS A 23 -5.21 8.27 12.57
C LYS A 23 -4.49 7.31 13.52
N PHE A 24 -3.55 7.83 14.30
CA PHE A 24 -2.81 7.01 15.25
C PHE A 24 -3.67 6.74 16.50
N VAL A 25 -4.37 5.61 16.50
CA VAL A 25 -5.31 5.15 17.54
C VAL A 25 -5.23 3.63 17.66
N ASP A 26 -5.87 3.06 18.70
CA ASP A 26 -6.17 1.63 18.72
C ASP A 26 -7.25 1.31 17.69
N ILE A 27 -6.84 0.70 16.58
CA ILE A 27 -7.69 0.46 15.39
C ILE A 27 -8.86 -0.46 15.71
N TYR A 28 -8.71 -1.40 16.65
CA TYR A 28 -9.79 -2.32 17.04
C TYR A 28 -10.93 -1.64 17.79
N HIS A 29 -10.67 -0.46 18.39
CA HIS A 29 -11.64 0.35 19.11
C HIS A 29 -11.93 1.68 18.40
N ALA A 30 -11.56 1.81 17.12
CA ALA A 30 -11.77 3.04 16.36
C ALA A 30 -13.26 3.33 16.18
N SER A 31 -13.66 4.56 16.48
CA SER A 31 -15.02 5.05 16.23
C SER A 31 -15.16 5.51 14.77
N ALA A 32 -16.39 5.72 14.31
CA ALA A 32 -16.64 6.23 12.96
C ALA A 32 -15.95 7.59 12.70
N ASP A 33 -15.85 8.43 13.73
CA ASP A 33 -15.26 9.77 13.64
C ASP A 33 -13.72 9.76 13.60
N ASP A 34 -13.10 8.62 13.91
CA ASP A 34 -11.64 8.48 13.80
C ASP A 34 -11.17 8.29 12.36
N PHE A 35 -12.07 7.90 11.45
CA PHE A 35 -11.75 7.69 10.04
C PHE A 35 -11.67 9.01 9.30
N GLN A 36 -10.45 9.35 8.88
CA GLN A 36 -10.19 10.55 8.09
C GLN A 36 -9.60 10.20 6.73
N LYS A 37 -9.80 11.10 5.76
CA LYS A 37 -9.13 10.99 4.46
C LYS A 37 -7.64 11.26 4.65
N ALA A 38 -6.81 10.49 3.97
CA ALA A 38 -5.38 10.75 3.87
C ALA A 38 -4.96 10.84 2.40
N GLU A 39 -4.07 11.79 2.13
CA GLU A 39 -3.38 11.86 0.85
C GLU A 39 -2.08 11.06 0.95
N HIS A 40 -2.01 9.97 0.19
CA HIS A 40 -0.82 9.12 0.14
C HIS A 40 -0.05 9.36 -1.15
N LYS A 41 1.27 9.47 -1.04
CA LYS A 41 2.16 9.67 -2.18
C LYS A 41 3.28 8.64 -2.17
N VAL A 42 3.41 7.92 -3.28
CA VAL A 42 4.54 7.02 -3.50
C VAL A 42 5.68 7.82 -4.14
N TYR A 43 6.77 7.98 -3.41
CA TYR A 43 7.99 8.58 -3.96
C TYR A 43 8.78 7.53 -4.74
N ARG A 44 9.17 7.89 -5.98
CA ARG A 44 10.18 7.14 -6.74
C ARG A 44 11.18 8.13 -7.33
N SER A 45 12.42 8.06 -6.86
CA SER A 45 13.56 8.81 -7.39
C SER A 45 14.86 8.10 -7.01
N ALA A 46 16.01 8.61 -7.46
CA ALA A 46 17.30 8.09 -7.02
C ALA A 46 17.50 8.22 -5.50
N SER A 47 17.02 9.31 -4.90
CA SER A 47 17.07 9.54 -3.44
C SER A 47 16.01 8.76 -2.66
N TYR A 48 14.87 8.42 -3.29
CA TYR A 48 13.76 7.68 -2.68
C TYR A 48 13.41 6.47 -3.57
N ASN A 49 14.27 5.44 -3.53
CA ASN A 49 14.30 4.39 -4.54
C ASN A 49 13.32 3.24 -4.25
N SER A 50 12.02 3.53 -4.19
CA SER A 50 10.95 2.53 -4.06
C SER A 50 10.98 1.57 -5.24
N HIS A 51 11.13 0.27 -5.00
CA HIS A 51 11.20 -0.76 -6.04
C HIS A 51 10.70 -2.12 -5.53
N ILE A 52 10.37 -3.02 -6.45
CA ILE A 52 10.09 -4.42 -6.15
C ILE A 52 11.35 -5.26 -6.42
N LYS A 53 11.81 -6.02 -5.43
CA LYS A 53 12.90 -6.98 -5.61
C LYS A 53 12.32 -8.31 -6.06
N LEU A 54 12.61 -8.70 -7.30
CA LEU A 54 12.15 -9.97 -7.87
C LEU A 54 13.28 -11.00 -7.83
N ARG A 55 12.95 -12.23 -7.40
CA ARG A 55 13.85 -13.38 -7.55
C ARG A 55 13.76 -13.89 -8.99
N VAL A 56 14.75 -13.57 -9.81
CA VAL A 56 14.90 -14.11 -11.16
C VAL A 56 15.62 -15.45 -11.07
N ILE A 57 15.03 -16.49 -11.64
CA ILE A 57 15.63 -17.83 -11.70
C ILE A 57 16.30 -17.98 -13.08
N SER A 58 17.52 -18.54 -13.12
CA SER A 58 18.17 -18.87 -14.38
C SER A 58 17.40 -19.97 -15.10
N LYS A 59 17.56 -20.02 -16.43
CA LYS A 59 17.13 -21.20 -17.17
C LYS A 59 17.95 -22.42 -16.82
#